data_AF-A0AA95F8K1-F1
#
_entry.id   AF-A0AA95F8K1-F1
#
_cell.length_a   1.000
_cell.length_b   1.000
_cell.length_c   1.000
_cell.angle_alpha   90.00
_cell.angle_beta   90.00
_cell.angle_gamma   90.00
#
_symmetry.space_group_name_H-M   'P 1'
#
loop_
_entity.id
_entity.type
_entity.pdbx_description
1 polymer ?
#
loop_
_entity_poly.entity_id
_entity_poly.type
_entity_poly.pdbx_seq_one_letter_code
_entity_poly.pdbx_strand_id
1 'polypeptide(L)'
;MTPQIIADAVTAVRVASQDNEVEWLDARADGVTASEVPKLSPTTWSSLLSEKLNGSKFRGNAHTERGHDREPEILSDLEWATESKIYPNRHVWAAAANRRHLATPDGFQILPNGRIRGAEVKNHKHGWKPPKRVIPRDHYDQMQFGMHVTGLDEWLYGWEIMGADGTAPTADPEFRIVKRNQARIDELVAAADAFLAWIDAGAPVEEISPELETAKTKMIVAKRAAIAATAADAKARAEFEKLLAAEFPDAMKTGWKHGDDSSVILARPARKTVIDEAAWSTAEPDGFTDYDTARTAVKTTEEHAVKLYPQVTYSKPALRVVPPKAVSA
;
A
#
# COMPACT_ATOMS: atom_id res chain seq x y z
N MET A 1 7.30 -14.35 4.67
CA MET A 1 6.16 -14.90 3.90
C MET A 1 4.96 -15.00 4.83
N THR A 2 3.81 -14.45 4.47
CA THR A 2 2.61 -14.55 5.33
C THR A 2 1.89 -15.87 5.06
N PRO A 3 1.50 -16.63 6.09
CA PRO A 3 0.74 -17.86 5.93
C PRO A 3 -0.53 -17.69 5.07
N GLN A 4 -0.84 -18.70 4.26
CA GLN A 4 -2.04 -18.73 3.40
C GLN A 4 -3.33 -18.52 4.21
N ILE A 5 -3.41 -19.13 5.41
CA ILE A 5 -4.55 -18.98 6.33
C ILE A 5 -4.84 -17.52 6.71
N ILE A 6 -3.82 -16.66 6.80
CA ILE A 6 -4.02 -15.21 7.04
C ILE A 6 -4.53 -14.52 5.78
N ALA A 7 -4.02 -14.89 4.60
CA ALA A 7 -4.49 -14.35 3.33
C ALA A 7 -5.96 -14.72 3.07
N ASP A 8 -6.38 -15.93 3.46
CA ASP A 8 -7.76 -16.41 3.30
C ASP A 8 -8.72 -15.73 4.30
N ALA A 9 -8.24 -15.38 5.49
CA ALA A 9 -9.05 -14.75 6.54
C ALA A 9 -9.21 -13.23 6.35
N VAL A 10 -8.25 -12.58 5.67
CA VAL A 10 -8.24 -11.12 5.48
C VAL A 10 -8.87 -10.76 4.13
N THR A 11 -9.91 -9.93 4.17
CA THR A 11 -10.60 -9.46 2.96
C THR A 11 -9.86 -8.31 2.23
N ALA A 12 -8.90 -7.69 2.92
CA ALA A 12 -8.06 -6.63 2.37
C ALA A 12 -7.05 -7.16 1.34
N VAL A 13 -6.51 -6.26 0.53
CA VAL A 13 -5.42 -6.58 -0.39
C VAL A 13 -4.17 -5.84 0.03
N ARG A 14 -3.03 -6.50 -0.11
CA ARG A 14 -1.73 -5.87 0.11
C ARG A 14 -1.42 -4.88 -0.98
N VAL A 15 -0.86 -3.74 -0.59
CA VAL A 15 -0.52 -2.66 -1.54
C VAL A 15 0.94 -2.22 -1.46
N ALA A 16 1.64 -2.51 -0.37
CA ALA A 16 3.06 -2.24 -0.19
C ALA A 16 3.63 -3.07 0.97
N SER A 17 4.96 -3.10 1.11
CA SER A 17 5.69 -3.69 2.24
C SER A 17 6.72 -2.71 2.78
N GLN A 18 6.94 -2.69 4.10
CA GLN A 18 8.04 -1.98 4.75
C GLN A 18 9.43 -2.46 4.30
N ASP A 19 9.51 -3.57 3.56
CA ASP A 19 10.76 -4.01 2.93
C ASP A 19 11.20 -3.05 1.79
N ASN A 20 10.27 -2.24 1.28
CA ASN A 20 10.51 -1.12 0.37
C ASN A 20 9.91 0.15 1.01
N GLU A 21 10.73 0.86 1.79
CA GLU A 21 10.29 2.01 2.58
C GLU A 21 9.62 3.10 1.72
N VAL A 22 10.15 3.35 0.51
CA VAL A 22 9.60 4.36 -0.41
C VAL A 22 8.18 3.98 -0.85
N GLU A 23 7.99 2.75 -1.34
CA GLU A 23 6.68 2.25 -1.75
C GLU A 23 5.70 2.19 -0.57
N TRP A 24 6.21 1.84 0.62
CA TRP A 24 5.43 1.83 1.85
C TRP A 24 4.92 3.22 2.25
N LEU A 25 5.79 4.24 2.18
CA LEU A 25 5.42 5.63 2.46
C LEU A 25 4.44 6.17 1.40
N ASP A 26 4.70 5.93 0.12
CA ASP A 26 3.84 6.37 -0.99
C ASP A 26 2.44 5.74 -0.88
N ALA A 27 2.36 4.43 -0.62
CA ALA A 27 1.08 3.75 -0.45
C ALA A 27 0.28 4.32 0.73
N ARG A 28 0.96 4.70 1.82
CA ARG A 28 0.32 5.33 2.99
C ARG A 28 -0.09 6.78 2.76
N ALA A 29 0.59 7.49 1.86
CA ALA A 29 0.25 8.86 1.48
C ALA A 29 -1.02 8.92 0.63
N ASP A 30 -1.31 7.89 -0.18
CA ASP A 30 -2.47 7.84 -1.09
C ASP A 30 -3.84 7.71 -0.37
N GLY A 31 -3.87 7.38 0.94
CA GLY A 31 -5.11 7.12 1.69
C GLY A 31 -5.06 7.53 3.17
N VAL A 32 -6.12 7.22 3.90
CA VAL A 32 -6.20 7.34 5.37
C VAL A 32 -5.74 6.03 6.00
N THR A 33 -4.74 6.11 6.88
CA THR A 33 -4.26 4.95 7.63
C THR A 33 -4.96 4.82 8.99
N ALA A 34 -5.00 3.60 9.53
CA ALA A 34 -5.59 3.29 10.82
C ALA A 34 -5.01 4.13 11.97
N SER A 35 -3.74 4.52 11.93
CA SER A 35 -3.11 5.38 12.94
C SER A 35 -3.39 6.88 12.75
N GLU A 36 -3.99 7.27 11.62
CA GLU A 36 -4.37 8.65 11.31
C GLU A 36 -5.86 8.92 11.53
N VAL A 37 -6.73 7.94 11.26
CA VAL A 37 -8.18 8.10 11.40
C VAL A 37 -8.63 8.67 12.75
N PRO A 38 -8.01 8.34 13.92
CA PRO A 38 -8.44 8.88 15.20
C PRO A 38 -8.17 10.39 15.33
N LYS A 39 -7.28 10.93 14.49
CA LYS A 39 -6.89 12.33 14.47
C LYS A 39 -7.75 13.16 13.51
N LEU A 40 -8.59 12.53 12.69
CA LEU A 40 -9.36 13.23 11.67
C LEU A 40 -10.45 14.09 12.28
N SER A 41 -10.41 15.37 11.92
CA SER A 41 -11.44 16.36 12.18
C SER A 41 -11.25 17.50 11.17
N PRO A 42 -12.29 18.31 10.88
CA PRO A 42 -12.15 19.44 9.96
C PRO A 42 -10.98 20.38 10.29
N THR A 43 -10.58 20.49 11.56
CA THR A 43 -9.47 21.33 12.01
C THR A 43 -8.09 20.70 11.80
N THR A 44 -7.99 19.38 11.59
CA THR A 44 -6.73 18.65 11.39
C THR A 44 -6.48 18.24 9.93
N TRP A 45 -7.46 18.44 9.06
CA TRP A 45 -7.38 18.04 7.65
C TRP A 45 -6.22 18.69 6.89
N SER A 46 -6.04 20.01 7.00
CA SER A 46 -4.96 20.71 6.31
C SER A 46 -3.58 20.24 6.77
N SER A 47 -3.35 20.09 8.08
CA SER A 47 -2.08 19.61 8.60
C SER A 47 -1.78 18.17 8.16
N LEU A 48 -2.80 17.29 8.19
CA LEU A 48 -2.62 15.91 7.77
C LEU A 48 -2.37 15.79 6.27
N LEU A 49 -3.05 16.59 5.44
CA LEU A 49 -2.78 16.66 4.01
C LEU A 49 -1.35 17.18 3.74
N SER A 50 -0.90 18.21 4.46
CA SER A 50 0.48 18.70 4.34
C SER A 50 1.51 17.64 4.71
N GLU A 51 1.27 16.85 5.77
CA GLU A 51 2.14 15.72 6.15
C GLU A 51 2.16 14.62 5.08
N LYS A 52 1.02 14.35 4.42
CA LYS A 52 0.95 13.36 3.34
C LYS A 52 1.69 13.82 2.07
N LEU A 53 1.59 15.10 1.71
CA LEU A 53 2.20 15.64 0.50
C LEU A 53 3.70 15.87 0.62
N ASN A 54 4.15 16.32 1.79
CA ASN A 54 5.54 16.78 1.99
C ASN A 54 6.37 15.80 2.84
N GLY A 55 5.76 14.67 3.25
CA GLY A 55 6.30 13.80 4.28
C GLY A 55 6.08 14.36 5.69
N SER A 56 6.23 13.48 6.68
CA SER A 56 6.16 13.90 8.07
C SER A 56 7.36 14.77 8.42
N LYS A 57 7.11 15.92 9.08
CA LYS A 57 8.19 16.72 9.69
C LYS A 57 8.83 16.02 10.89
N PHE A 58 8.20 14.95 11.38
CA PHE A 58 8.70 14.13 12.47
C PHE A 58 9.85 13.23 11.98
N ARG A 59 11.07 13.52 12.41
CA ARG A 59 12.29 12.79 12.01
C ARG A 59 12.56 11.53 12.84
N GLY A 60 11.54 10.97 13.49
CA GLY A 60 11.75 9.98 14.53
C GLY A 60 12.25 10.63 15.83
N ASN A 61 11.99 9.97 16.95
CA ASN A 61 12.66 10.25 18.20
C ASN A 61 13.04 8.92 18.87
N ALA A 62 13.84 8.97 19.93
CA ALA A 62 14.20 7.77 20.71
C ALA A 62 12.97 6.98 21.23
N HIS A 63 11.76 7.56 21.22
CA HIS A 63 10.54 6.83 21.58
C HIS A 63 9.98 6.00 20.43
N THR A 64 10.03 6.47 19.18
CA THR A 64 9.57 5.73 18.00
C THR A 64 10.59 4.70 17.52
N GLU A 65 11.88 5.03 17.58
CA GLU A 65 12.96 4.06 17.28
C GLU A 65 12.90 2.87 18.24
N ARG A 66 12.84 3.15 19.55
CA ARG A 66 12.67 2.09 20.56
C ARG A 66 11.39 1.28 20.36
N GLY A 67 10.29 1.92 19.95
CA GLY A 67 9.05 1.21 19.65
C GLY A 67 9.25 0.17 18.53
N HIS A 68 9.92 0.58 17.45
CA HIS A 68 10.28 -0.31 16.35
C HIS A 68 11.21 -1.45 16.78
N ASP A 69 12.21 -1.16 17.62
CA ASP A 69 13.16 -2.18 18.10
C ASP A 69 12.52 -3.19 19.06
N ARG A 70 11.51 -2.75 19.84
CA ARG A 70 10.81 -3.61 20.81
C ARG A 70 9.66 -4.39 20.22
N GLU A 71 9.08 -3.96 19.11
CA GLU A 71 7.92 -4.60 18.48
C GLU A 71 8.08 -6.11 18.28
N PRO A 72 9.19 -6.63 17.71
CA PRO A 72 9.36 -8.08 17.53
C PRO A 72 9.35 -8.86 18.84
N GLU A 73 9.97 -8.31 19.89
CA GLU A 73 10.06 -8.96 21.20
C GLU A 73 8.70 -8.98 21.89
N ILE A 74 7.95 -7.87 21.87
CA ILE A 74 6.60 -7.83 22.45
C ILE A 74 5.68 -8.84 21.75
N LEU A 75 5.76 -8.97 20.42
CA LEU A 75 4.97 -9.96 19.68
C LEU A 75 5.37 -11.39 20.05
N SER A 76 6.67 -11.66 20.24
CA SER A 76 7.17 -12.95 20.72
C SER A 76 6.65 -13.27 22.12
N ASP A 77 6.78 -12.35 23.06
CA ASP A 77 6.33 -12.53 24.44
C ASP A 77 4.81 -12.71 24.54
N LEU A 78 4.04 -12.01 23.69
CA LEU A 78 2.60 -12.21 23.59
C LEU A 78 2.24 -13.59 23.03
N GLU A 79 3.01 -14.16 22.12
CA GLU A 79 2.78 -15.53 21.64
C GLU A 79 2.89 -16.54 22.78
N TRP A 80 3.86 -16.36 23.69
CA TRP A 80 3.97 -17.16 24.91
C TRP A 80 2.80 -16.90 25.86
N ALA A 81 2.53 -15.64 26.19
CA ALA A 81 1.49 -15.25 27.16
C ALA A 81 0.06 -15.60 26.73
N THR A 82 -0.17 -15.74 25.44
CA THR A 82 -1.49 -16.09 24.88
C THR A 82 -1.54 -17.52 24.32
N GLU A 83 -0.44 -18.27 24.43
CA GLU A 83 -0.31 -19.65 23.95
C GLU A 83 -0.76 -19.82 22.48
N SER A 84 -0.44 -18.84 21.62
CA SER A 84 -0.97 -18.78 20.26
C SER A 84 -0.05 -18.01 19.32
N LYS A 85 0.28 -18.63 18.18
CA LYS A 85 1.25 -18.12 17.20
C LYS A 85 0.88 -16.72 16.69
N ILE A 86 1.83 -15.79 16.77
CA ILE A 86 1.70 -14.45 16.18
C ILE A 86 2.67 -14.33 15.00
N TYR A 87 2.14 -13.93 13.84
CA TYR A 87 2.92 -13.65 12.65
C TYR A 87 3.09 -12.13 12.51
N PRO A 88 4.32 -11.60 12.63
CA PRO A 88 4.59 -10.19 12.37
C PRO A 88 4.17 -9.79 10.97
N ASN A 89 3.66 -8.57 10.82
CA ASN A 89 3.22 -8.03 9.54
C ASN A 89 4.00 -6.77 9.19
N ARG A 90 4.58 -6.79 7.97
CA ARG A 90 5.29 -5.64 7.39
C ARG A 90 4.51 -4.99 6.24
N HIS A 91 3.30 -5.46 5.93
CA HIS A 91 2.55 -5.03 4.75
C HIS A 91 1.50 -3.97 5.07
N VAL A 92 1.29 -3.06 4.13
CA VAL A 92 0.11 -2.18 4.10
C VAL A 92 -1.03 -2.92 3.43
N TRP A 93 -2.17 -2.90 4.09
CA TRP A 93 -3.41 -3.50 3.63
C TRP A 93 -4.41 -2.41 3.27
N ALA A 94 -5.03 -2.54 2.11
CA ALA A 94 -6.09 -1.66 1.64
C ALA A 94 -7.44 -2.37 1.70
N ALA A 95 -8.45 -1.69 2.25
CA ALA A 95 -9.78 -2.24 2.38
C ALA A 95 -10.36 -2.58 1.00
N ALA A 96 -11.12 -3.68 0.92
CA ALA A 96 -11.77 -4.08 -0.33
C ALA A 96 -12.79 -3.03 -0.83
N ALA A 97 -13.53 -2.42 0.09
CA ALA A 97 -14.58 -1.45 -0.23
C ALA A 97 -14.03 -0.06 -0.64
N ASN A 98 -12.90 0.37 -0.07
CA ASN A 98 -12.25 1.63 -0.44
C ASN A 98 -10.73 1.45 -0.33
N ARG A 99 -10.04 1.49 -1.48
CA ARG A 99 -8.58 1.30 -1.57
C ARG A 99 -7.76 2.36 -0.84
N ARG A 100 -8.38 3.50 -0.50
CA ARG A 100 -7.76 4.59 0.27
C ARG A 100 -7.97 4.42 1.78
N HIS A 101 -8.61 3.36 2.26
CA HIS A 101 -8.65 3.00 3.68
C HIS A 101 -7.58 1.96 3.95
N LEU A 102 -6.61 2.32 4.78
CA LEU A 102 -5.34 1.60 4.92
C LEU A 102 -5.08 1.18 6.36
N ALA A 103 -4.47 0.02 6.55
CA ALA A 103 -3.99 -0.45 7.84
C ALA A 103 -2.66 -1.18 7.70
N THR A 104 -1.84 -1.09 8.74
CA THR A 104 -0.60 -1.86 8.89
C THR A 104 -0.65 -2.47 10.29
N PRO A 105 -1.35 -3.61 10.49
CA PRO A 105 -1.31 -4.32 11.76
C PRO A 105 0.15 -4.69 12.08
N ASP A 106 0.54 -4.70 13.35
CA ASP A 106 1.90 -5.11 13.75
C ASP A 106 2.05 -6.64 13.58
N GLY A 107 0.95 -7.38 13.72
CA GLY A 107 0.92 -8.81 13.44
C GLY A 107 -0.48 -9.37 13.25
N PHE A 108 -0.52 -10.67 12.98
CA PHE A 108 -1.75 -11.48 12.93
C PHE A 108 -1.58 -12.70 13.81
N GLN A 109 -2.53 -12.91 14.72
CA GLN A 109 -2.52 -14.06 15.60
C GLN A 109 -3.45 -15.16 15.09
N ILE A 110 -2.94 -16.39 15.08
CA ILE A 110 -3.70 -17.60 14.78
C ILE A 110 -4.13 -18.23 16.09
N LEU A 111 -5.43 -18.28 16.33
CA LEU A 111 -6.01 -18.88 17.53
C LEU A 111 -6.10 -20.42 17.38
N PRO A 112 -6.21 -21.18 18.49
CA PRO A 112 -6.27 -22.64 18.43
C PRO A 112 -7.48 -23.19 17.66
N ASN A 113 -8.54 -22.39 17.54
CA ASN A 113 -9.75 -22.71 16.76
C ASN A 113 -9.66 -22.30 15.28
N GLY A 114 -8.49 -21.87 14.80
CA GLY A 114 -8.26 -21.45 13.42
C GLY A 114 -8.72 -20.03 13.07
N ARG A 115 -9.38 -19.31 13.99
CA ARG A 115 -9.72 -17.89 13.76
C ARG A 115 -8.47 -17.03 13.78
N ILE A 116 -8.49 -15.97 12.98
CA ILE A 116 -7.43 -14.96 12.91
C ILE A 116 -7.90 -13.68 13.60
N ARG A 117 -7.02 -13.03 14.35
CA ARG A 117 -7.19 -11.65 14.83
C ARG A 117 -5.98 -10.79 14.50
N GLY A 118 -6.17 -9.49 14.36
CA GLY A 118 -5.05 -8.55 14.24
C GLY A 118 -4.31 -8.40 15.57
N ALA A 119 -3.09 -7.90 15.54
CA ALA A 119 -2.32 -7.53 16.72
C ALA A 119 -1.78 -6.10 16.57
N GLU A 120 -1.81 -5.34 17.67
CA GLU A 120 -1.21 -4.03 17.81
C GLU A 120 -0.44 -4.01 19.13
N VAL A 121 0.84 -3.62 19.09
CA VAL A 121 1.71 -3.59 20.26
C VAL A 121 2.21 -2.18 20.53
N LYS A 122 2.36 -1.83 21.80
CA LYS A 122 2.84 -0.51 22.23
C LYS A 122 3.91 -0.63 23.29
N ASN A 123 5.02 0.07 23.07
CA ASN A 123 6.03 0.29 24.10
C ASN A 123 5.80 1.66 24.77
N HIS A 124 5.40 1.65 26.04
CA HIS A 124 5.18 2.86 26.82
C HIS A 124 6.40 3.25 27.66
N LYS A 125 6.55 4.56 27.89
CA LYS A 125 7.62 5.12 28.73
C LYS A 125 7.41 4.73 30.20
N HIS A 126 8.48 4.72 30.98
CA HIS A 126 8.39 4.53 32.43
C HIS A 126 7.37 5.49 33.07
N GLY A 127 6.60 4.98 34.03
CA GLY A 127 5.58 5.76 34.74
C GLY A 127 4.27 5.97 33.97
N TRP A 128 4.13 5.44 32.76
CA TRP A 128 2.84 5.40 32.09
C TRP A 128 1.85 4.58 32.92
N LYS A 129 0.62 5.09 33.04
CA LYS A 129 -0.48 4.42 33.73
C LYS A 129 -1.63 4.23 32.76
N PRO A 130 -2.30 3.07 32.76
CA PRO A 130 -3.43 2.84 31.88
C PRO A 130 -4.51 3.90 32.12
N PRO A 131 -5.13 4.45 31.06
CA PRO A 131 -6.26 5.35 31.20
C PRO A 131 -7.45 4.63 31.86
N LYS A 132 -8.49 5.36 32.28
CA LYS A 132 -9.69 4.76 32.90
C LYS A 132 -10.34 3.64 32.07
N ARG A 133 -10.19 3.67 30.74
CA ARG A 133 -10.71 2.64 29.82
C ARG A 133 -9.69 1.53 29.50
N VAL A 134 -8.55 1.51 30.18
CA VAL A 134 -7.36 0.64 29.96
C VAL A 134 -6.68 0.84 28.60
N ILE A 135 -7.46 0.96 27.53
CA ILE A 135 -6.97 1.22 26.17
C ILE A 135 -7.16 2.71 25.85
N PRO A 136 -6.09 3.44 25.45
CA PRO A 136 -6.20 4.79 24.91
C PRO A 136 -7.21 4.87 23.75
N ARG A 137 -7.94 5.98 23.65
CA ARG A 137 -9.04 6.10 22.66
C ARG A 137 -8.54 6.02 21.22
N ASP A 138 -7.41 6.66 20.95
CA ASP A 138 -6.72 6.63 19.66
C ASP A 138 -6.27 5.21 19.28
N HIS A 139 -5.71 4.45 20.22
CA HIS A 139 -5.33 3.06 19.99
C HIS A 139 -6.56 2.18 19.73
N TYR A 140 -7.63 2.38 20.51
CA TYR A 140 -8.90 1.67 20.29
C TYR A 140 -9.46 1.96 18.90
N ASP A 141 -9.51 3.22 18.50
CA ASP A 141 -10.01 3.63 17.19
C ASP A 141 -9.12 3.12 16.05
N GLN A 142 -7.80 3.11 16.23
CA GLN A 142 -6.85 2.51 15.29
C GLN A 142 -7.18 1.02 15.05
N MET A 143 -7.39 0.25 16.11
CA MET A 143 -7.74 -1.17 15.98
C MET A 143 -9.13 -1.38 15.36
N GLN A 144 -10.12 -0.56 15.70
CA GLN A 144 -11.45 -0.61 15.06
C GLN A 144 -11.35 -0.36 13.55
N PHE A 145 -10.61 0.66 13.14
CA PHE A 145 -10.39 0.92 11.71
C PHE A 145 -9.54 -0.15 11.05
N GLY A 146 -8.58 -0.73 11.76
CA GLY A 146 -7.84 -1.91 11.32
C GLY A 146 -8.76 -3.09 11.01
N MET A 147 -9.72 -3.38 11.90
CA MET A 147 -10.75 -4.41 11.70
C MET A 147 -11.67 -4.08 10.52
N HIS A 148 -11.99 -2.82 10.28
CA HIS A 148 -12.69 -2.39 9.06
C HIS A 148 -11.90 -2.73 7.80
N VAL A 149 -10.61 -2.37 7.78
CA VAL A 149 -9.75 -2.60 6.62
C VAL A 149 -9.59 -4.09 6.35
N THR A 150 -9.22 -4.88 7.36
CA THR A 150 -8.89 -6.31 7.19
C THR A 150 -10.13 -7.21 7.12
N GLY A 151 -11.27 -6.76 7.63
CA GLY A 151 -12.48 -7.58 7.77
C GLY A 151 -12.45 -8.51 8.99
N LEU A 152 -11.50 -8.35 9.91
CA LEU A 152 -11.40 -9.19 11.12
C LEU A 152 -12.38 -8.73 12.21
N ASP A 153 -12.71 -9.64 13.13
CA ASP A 153 -13.67 -9.41 14.22
C ASP A 153 -13.03 -9.05 15.57
N GLU A 154 -11.73 -9.34 15.73
CA GLU A 154 -11.01 -9.13 16.97
C GLU A 154 -9.60 -8.57 16.71
N TRP A 155 -9.05 -7.93 17.74
CA TRP A 155 -7.68 -7.45 17.79
C TRP A 155 -7.05 -7.74 19.15
N LEU A 156 -5.79 -8.15 19.17
CA LEU A 156 -4.96 -8.23 20.36
C LEU A 156 -4.25 -6.88 20.55
N TYR A 157 -4.57 -6.18 21.64
CA TYR A 157 -3.83 -5.01 22.08
C TYR A 157 -2.83 -5.43 23.14
N GLY A 158 -1.53 -5.40 22.83
CA GLY A 158 -0.46 -5.69 23.77
C GLY A 158 0.34 -4.45 24.12
N TRP A 159 0.83 -4.34 25.35
CA TRP A 159 1.73 -3.27 25.73
C TRP A 159 2.70 -3.67 26.81
N GLU A 160 3.83 -2.97 26.81
CA GLU A 160 4.83 -3.07 27.87
C GLU A 160 5.19 -1.65 28.37
N ILE A 161 5.75 -1.55 29.57
CA ILE A 161 6.11 -0.27 30.20
C ILE A 161 7.58 -0.33 30.64
N MET A 162 8.41 0.55 30.10
CA MET A 162 9.86 0.58 30.35
C MET A 162 10.25 0.70 31.83
N GLY A 163 11.40 0.11 32.18
CA GLY A 163 12.06 0.29 33.47
C GLY A 163 12.48 1.74 33.73
N ALA A 164 12.69 2.10 35.00
CA ALA A 164 13.02 3.46 35.43
C ALA A 164 14.35 3.98 34.86
N ASP A 165 15.28 3.07 34.56
CA ASP A 165 16.57 3.30 33.93
C ASP A 165 16.51 3.30 32.39
N GLY A 166 15.31 3.18 31.81
CA GLY A 166 15.14 3.08 30.36
C GLY A 166 15.48 1.71 29.79
N THR A 167 15.57 0.67 30.62
CA THR A 167 15.76 -0.72 30.18
C THR A 167 14.44 -1.40 29.81
N ALA A 168 14.54 -2.41 28.94
CA ALA A 168 13.42 -3.24 28.56
C ALA A 168 12.76 -3.87 29.80
N PRO A 169 11.44 -4.03 29.81
CA PRO A 169 10.74 -4.65 30.93
C PRO A 169 11.18 -6.11 31.10
N THR A 170 11.24 -6.58 32.34
CA THR A 170 11.50 -7.99 32.67
C THR A 170 10.23 -8.80 32.90
N ALA A 171 9.08 -8.13 32.95
CA ALA A 171 7.77 -8.77 33.10
C ALA A 171 7.11 -8.94 31.73
N ASP A 172 6.26 -9.96 31.61
CA ASP A 172 5.48 -10.22 30.41
C ASP A 172 4.61 -9.01 30.03
N PRO A 173 4.41 -8.74 28.72
CA PRO A 173 3.54 -7.67 28.27
C PRO A 173 2.10 -7.90 28.73
N GLU A 174 1.44 -6.82 29.14
CA GLU A 174 0.01 -6.86 29.39
C GLU A 174 -0.76 -6.84 28.06
N PHE A 175 -1.93 -7.48 28.02
CA PHE A 175 -2.77 -7.46 26.83
C PHE A 175 -4.26 -7.43 27.10
N ARG A 176 -5.03 -6.97 26.10
CA ARG A 176 -6.49 -7.01 26.08
C ARG A 176 -7.00 -7.40 24.70
N ILE A 177 -8.13 -8.11 24.68
CA ILE A 177 -8.82 -8.44 23.42
C ILE A 177 -9.85 -7.35 23.12
N VAL A 178 -9.71 -6.73 21.96
CA VAL A 178 -10.62 -5.73 21.45
C VAL A 178 -11.55 -6.38 20.45
N LYS A 179 -12.86 -6.29 20.71
CA LYS A 179 -13.88 -6.78 19.79
C LYS A 179 -14.29 -5.70 18.82
N ARG A 180 -14.69 -6.11 17.62
CA ARG A 180 -15.31 -5.25 16.61
C ARG A 180 -16.51 -4.50 17.19
N ASN A 181 -16.53 -3.19 16.99
CA ASN A 181 -17.63 -2.31 17.32
C ASN A 181 -18.07 -1.60 16.04
N GLN A 182 -19.09 -2.14 15.39
CA GLN A 182 -19.52 -1.65 14.08
C GLN A 182 -19.95 -0.18 14.12
N ALA A 183 -20.66 0.26 15.16
CA ALA A 183 -21.08 1.66 15.28
C ALA A 183 -19.87 2.62 15.34
N ARG A 184 -18.81 2.26 16.08
CA ARG A 184 -17.58 3.08 16.09
C ARG A 184 -16.84 3.02 14.75
N ILE A 185 -16.83 1.86 14.09
CA ILE A 185 -16.25 1.72 12.76
C ILE A 185 -16.96 2.65 11.77
N ASP A 186 -18.29 2.69 11.78
CA ASP A 186 -19.07 3.52 10.88
C ASP A 186 -18.75 5.02 11.08
N GLU A 187 -18.58 5.47 12.33
CA GLU A 187 -18.13 6.83 12.64
C GLU A 187 -16.73 7.13 12.08
N LEU A 188 -15.79 6.20 12.21
CA LEU A 188 -14.40 6.36 11.73
C LEU A 188 -14.32 6.33 10.20
N VAL A 189 -15.10 5.44 9.56
CA VAL A 189 -15.24 5.36 8.10
C VAL A 189 -15.84 6.65 7.57
N ALA A 190 -16.90 7.17 8.18
CA ALA A 190 -17.49 8.45 7.79
C ALA A 190 -16.48 9.62 7.91
N ALA A 191 -15.66 9.64 8.96
CA ALA A 191 -14.61 10.65 9.11
C ALA A 191 -13.52 10.53 8.04
N ALA A 192 -13.10 9.31 7.70
CA ALA A 192 -12.15 9.02 6.63
C ALA A 192 -12.71 9.45 5.27
N ASP A 193 -13.92 9.00 4.92
CA ASP A 193 -14.56 9.35 3.65
C ASP A 193 -14.79 10.85 3.51
N ALA A 194 -15.17 11.56 4.58
CA ALA A 194 -15.31 13.01 4.57
C ALA A 194 -13.99 13.73 4.27
N PHE A 195 -12.89 13.27 4.87
CA PHE A 195 -11.56 13.82 4.59
C PHE A 195 -11.12 13.54 3.14
N LEU A 196 -11.33 12.32 2.65
CA LEU A 196 -10.99 11.96 1.27
C LEU A 196 -11.84 12.75 0.27
N ALA A 197 -13.13 12.95 0.55
CA ALA A 197 -14.02 13.77 -0.26
C ALA A 197 -13.61 15.24 -0.25
N TRP A 198 -13.14 15.77 0.89
CA TRP A 198 -12.58 17.12 0.98
C TRP A 198 -11.32 17.29 0.13
N ILE A 199 -10.42 16.29 0.13
CA ILE A 199 -9.27 16.26 -0.80
C ILE A 199 -9.75 16.27 -2.25
N ASP A 200 -10.66 15.37 -2.61
CA ASP A 200 -11.14 15.20 -3.98
C ASP A 200 -11.94 16.41 -4.49
N ALA A 201 -12.55 17.18 -3.58
CA ALA A 201 -13.22 18.46 -3.85
C ALA A 201 -12.24 19.63 -4.06
N GLY A 202 -10.93 19.38 -3.99
CA GLY A 202 -9.91 20.42 -4.16
C GLY A 202 -9.64 21.18 -2.88
N ALA A 203 -9.49 20.45 -1.76
CA ALA A 203 -8.97 20.94 -0.48
C ALA A 203 -8.05 22.16 -0.64
N PRO A 204 -8.27 23.26 0.11
CA PRO A 204 -7.59 24.53 -0.09
C PRO A 204 -6.08 24.33 -0.17
N VAL A 205 -5.60 24.42 -1.40
CA VAL A 205 -4.19 24.49 -1.76
C VAL A 205 -3.72 25.92 -1.49
N GLU A 206 -2.46 26.06 -1.09
CA GLU A 206 -1.80 27.36 -1.08
C GLU A 206 -2.10 28.11 -2.38
N GLU A 207 -2.37 29.41 -2.30
CA GLU A 207 -2.51 30.24 -3.49
C GLU A 207 -1.24 30.08 -4.33
N ILE A 208 -1.38 29.42 -5.47
CA ILE A 208 -0.29 29.32 -6.45
C ILE A 208 -0.30 30.56 -7.33
N SER A 209 0.88 30.95 -7.82
CA SER A 209 1.00 32.18 -8.62
C SER A 209 0.11 32.13 -9.87
N PRO A 210 -0.35 33.30 -10.39
CA PRO A 210 -1.17 33.34 -11.61
C PRO A 210 -0.52 32.63 -12.82
N GLU A 211 0.80 32.64 -12.90
CA GLU A 211 1.58 31.94 -13.92
C GLU A 211 1.43 30.42 -13.76
N LEU A 212 1.46 29.90 -12.52
CA LEU A 212 1.31 28.49 -12.24
C LEU A 212 -0.13 28.00 -12.46
N GLU A 213 -1.16 28.80 -12.12
CA GLU A 213 -2.56 28.47 -12.48
C GLU A 213 -2.76 28.42 -13.99
N THR A 214 -2.15 29.35 -14.72
CA THR A 214 -2.19 29.34 -16.20
C THR A 214 -1.52 28.08 -16.76
N ALA A 215 -0.35 27.71 -16.23
CA ALA A 215 0.37 26.50 -16.63
C ALA A 215 -0.41 25.22 -16.30
N LYS A 216 -1.02 25.14 -15.11
CA LYS A 216 -1.91 24.04 -14.69
C LYS A 216 -3.10 23.90 -15.62
N THR A 217 -3.79 24.99 -15.95
CA THR A 217 -4.94 24.96 -16.88
C THR A 217 -4.52 24.43 -18.26
N LYS A 218 -3.40 24.92 -18.81
CA LYS A 218 -2.84 24.41 -20.07
C LYS A 218 -2.51 22.92 -19.99
N MET A 219 -1.92 22.47 -18.89
CA MET A 219 -1.59 21.07 -18.66
C MET A 219 -2.85 20.19 -18.61
N ILE A 220 -3.92 20.62 -17.92
CA ILE A 220 -5.19 19.88 -17.85
C ILE A 220 -5.80 19.71 -19.24
N VAL A 221 -5.84 20.78 -20.04
CA VAL A 221 -6.36 20.76 -21.41
C VAL A 221 -5.54 19.81 -22.27
N ALA A 222 -4.21 19.91 -22.23
CA ALA A 222 -3.31 19.03 -22.98
C ALA A 222 -3.48 17.56 -22.59
N LYS A 223 -3.64 17.27 -21.29
CA LYS A 223 -3.82 15.89 -20.78
C LYS A 223 -5.17 15.31 -21.22
N ARG A 224 -6.26 16.09 -21.16
CA ARG A 224 -7.57 15.67 -21.67
C ARG A 224 -7.51 15.39 -23.18
N ALA A 225 -6.87 16.25 -23.95
CA ALA A 225 -6.67 16.05 -25.37
C ALA A 225 -5.85 14.79 -25.67
N ALA A 226 -4.76 14.55 -24.93
CA ALA A 226 -3.94 13.35 -25.07
C ALA A 226 -4.72 12.07 -24.76
N ILE A 227 -5.49 12.04 -23.66
CA ILE A 227 -6.34 10.88 -23.31
C ILE A 227 -7.36 10.61 -24.41
N ALA A 228 -8.04 11.65 -24.90
CA ALA A 228 -9.01 11.52 -25.98
C ALA A 228 -8.35 11.05 -27.28
N ALA A 229 -7.17 11.57 -27.62
CA ALA A 229 -6.41 11.19 -28.80
C ALA A 229 -5.93 9.73 -28.72
N THR A 230 -5.40 9.28 -27.59
CA THR A 230 -5.01 7.88 -27.37
C THR A 230 -6.19 6.93 -27.46
N ALA A 231 -7.35 7.30 -26.89
CA ALA A 231 -8.56 6.50 -27.01
C ALA A 231 -9.07 6.42 -28.46
N ALA A 232 -9.02 7.54 -29.19
CA ALA A 232 -9.39 7.60 -30.61
C ALA A 232 -8.42 6.78 -31.48
N ASP A 233 -7.11 6.90 -31.24
CA ASP A 233 -6.07 6.13 -31.93
C ASP A 233 -6.24 4.63 -31.70
N ALA A 234 -6.44 4.20 -30.45
CA ALA A 234 -6.67 2.79 -30.14
C ALA A 234 -7.91 2.23 -30.86
N LYS A 235 -8.99 3.02 -30.95
CA LYS A 235 -10.20 2.64 -31.68
C LYS A 235 -9.95 2.54 -33.18
N ALA A 236 -9.33 3.56 -33.78
CA ALA A 236 -9.00 3.59 -35.21
C ALA A 236 -8.06 2.46 -35.60
N ARG A 237 -7.07 2.18 -34.75
CA ARG A 237 -6.12 1.08 -34.94
C ARG A 237 -6.79 -0.29 -34.84
N ALA A 238 -7.69 -0.50 -33.87
CA ALA A 238 -8.43 -1.75 -33.77
C ALA A 238 -9.34 -1.99 -34.99
N GLU A 239 -10.00 -0.95 -35.50
CA GLU A 239 -10.79 -1.01 -36.73
C GLU A 239 -9.93 -1.33 -37.95
N PHE A 240 -8.78 -0.66 -38.08
CA PHE A 240 -7.81 -0.90 -39.14
C PHE A 240 -7.25 -2.33 -39.09
N GLU A 241 -6.81 -2.82 -37.93
CA GLU A 241 -6.29 -4.19 -37.77
C GLU A 241 -7.35 -5.24 -38.11
N LYS A 242 -8.64 -4.99 -37.79
CA LYS A 242 -9.75 -5.85 -38.18
C LYS A 242 -9.93 -5.92 -39.69
N LEU A 243 -9.93 -4.78 -40.37
CA LEU A 243 -10.06 -4.73 -41.84
C LEU A 243 -8.85 -5.35 -42.53
N LEU A 244 -7.65 -5.05 -42.03
CA LEU A 244 -6.40 -5.63 -42.52
C LEU A 244 -6.41 -7.16 -42.43
N ALA A 245 -6.87 -7.73 -41.31
CA ALA A 245 -6.96 -9.17 -41.13
C ALA A 245 -8.02 -9.82 -42.03
N ALA A 246 -9.10 -9.10 -42.38
CA ALA A 246 -10.14 -9.59 -43.29
C ALA A 246 -9.67 -9.60 -44.75
N GLU A 247 -8.95 -8.56 -45.18
CA GLU A 247 -8.48 -8.40 -46.56
C GLU A 247 -7.17 -9.17 -46.82
N PHE A 248 -6.29 -9.23 -45.81
CA PHE A 248 -5.00 -9.91 -45.87
C PHE A 248 -4.83 -10.86 -44.67
N PRO A 249 -5.42 -12.07 -44.70
CA PRO A 249 -5.44 -13.00 -43.56
C PRO A 249 -4.06 -13.38 -42.99
N ASP A 250 -3.02 -13.37 -43.82
CA ASP A 250 -1.65 -13.71 -43.42
C ASP A 250 -0.79 -12.50 -43.01
N ALA A 251 -1.29 -11.27 -43.16
CA ALA A 251 -0.56 -10.03 -42.85
C ALA A 251 -0.01 -10.00 -41.41
N MET A 252 -0.74 -10.61 -40.46
CA MET A 252 -0.31 -10.66 -39.06
C MET A 252 0.82 -11.67 -38.82
N LYS A 253 1.03 -12.65 -39.71
CA LYS A 253 2.10 -13.66 -39.61
C LYS A 253 3.34 -13.30 -40.42
N THR A 254 3.16 -12.75 -41.62
CA THR A 254 4.24 -12.44 -42.57
C THR A 254 4.61 -10.96 -42.60
N GLY A 255 3.77 -10.09 -42.04
CA GLY A 255 3.88 -8.65 -42.10
C GLY A 255 3.11 -8.05 -43.27
N TRP A 256 2.90 -6.75 -43.22
CA TRP A 256 2.20 -5.98 -44.26
C TRP A 256 2.75 -4.56 -44.34
N LYS A 257 2.89 -4.05 -45.57
CA LYS A 257 3.36 -2.69 -45.85
C LYS A 257 2.45 -2.06 -46.89
N HIS A 258 2.02 -0.84 -46.63
CA HIS A 258 1.32 -0.01 -47.59
C HIS A 258 1.74 1.44 -47.42
N GLY A 259 1.67 2.24 -48.48
CA GLY A 259 1.98 3.66 -48.38
C GLY A 259 1.58 4.42 -49.65
N ASP A 260 1.44 5.72 -49.49
CA ASP A 260 1.14 6.71 -50.51
C ASP A 260 2.06 7.93 -50.36
N ASP A 261 1.78 9.01 -51.11
CA ASP A 261 2.58 10.24 -51.11
C ASP A 261 2.60 10.98 -49.75
N SER A 262 1.77 10.56 -48.80
CA SER A 262 1.59 11.21 -47.50
C SER A 262 1.87 10.31 -46.29
N SER A 263 1.87 8.99 -46.45
CA SER A 263 2.02 8.05 -45.33
C SER A 263 2.61 6.70 -45.72
N VAL A 264 3.23 6.02 -44.75
CA VAL A 264 3.64 4.61 -44.86
C VAL A 264 3.21 3.88 -43.60
N ILE A 265 2.46 2.79 -43.76
CA ILE A 265 2.04 1.89 -42.69
C ILE A 265 2.85 0.60 -42.79
N LEU A 266 3.42 0.17 -41.66
CA LEU A 266 4.20 -1.05 -41.52
C LEU A 266 3.61 -1.89 -40.39
N ALA A 267 2.97 -3.01 -40.71
CA ALA A 267 2.68 -4.07 -39.76
C ALA A 267 3.80 -5.10 -39.84
N ARG A 268 4.58 -5.25 -38.77
CA ARG A 268 5.58 -6.33 -38.66
C ARG A 268 5.14 -7.28 -37.56
N PRO A 269 5.18 -8.61 -37.79
CA PRO A 269 4.98 -9.55 -36.71
C PRO A 269 6.10 -9.35 -35.70
N ALA A 270 5.75 -9.04 -34.46
CA ALA A 270 6.73 -9.02 -33.39
C ALA A 270 7.22 -10.46 -33.18
N ARG A 271 8.45 -10.74 -33.57
CA ARG A 271 9.11 -12.00 -33.22
C ARG A 271 9.76 -11.80 -31.87
N LYS A 272 9.22 -12.46 -30.85
CA LYS A 272 9.82 -12.51 -29.52
C LYS A 272 10.38 -13.90 -29.31
N THR A 273 11.69 -14.01 -29.27
CA THR A 273 12.35 -15.22 -28.78
C THR A 273 12.48 -15.06 -27.28
N VAL A 274 11.82 -15.95 -26.53
CA VAL A 274 12.00 -16.08 -25.08
C VAL A 274 12.61 -17.44 -24.80
N ILE A 275 13.25 -17.59 -23.65
CA ILE A 275 13.67 -18.89 -23.16
C ILE A 275 12.39 -19.70 -22.91
N ASP A 276 12.30 -20.88 -23.52
CA ASP A 276 11.28 -21.87 -23.18
C ASP A 276 11.80 -22.67 -21.98
N GLU A 277 11.56 -22.14 -20.78
CA GLU A 277 12.04 -22.74 -19.53
C GLU A 277 11.46 -24.15 -19.32
N ALA A 278 10.25 -24.43 -19.82
CA ALA A 278 9.63 -25.76 -19.73
C ALA A 278 10.34 -26.77 -20.64
N ALA A 279 10.65 -26.39 -21.87
CA ALA A 279 11.44 -27.24 -22.77
C ALA A 279 12.87 -27.43 -22.25
N TRP A 280 13.50 -26.38 -21.74
CA TRP A 280 14.88 -26.43 -21.22
C TRP A 280 14.98 -27.29 -19.95
N SER A 281 14.10 -27.09 -18.97
CA SER A 281 14.05 -27.92 -17.76
C SER A 281 13.81 -29.40 -18.05
N THR A 282 13.09 -29.72 -19.13
CA THR A 282 12.86 -31.11 -19.57
C THR A 282 14.09 -31.70 -20.27
N ALA A 283 14.76 -30.92 -21.11
CA ALA A 283 15.89 -31.39 -21.91
C ALA A 283 17.22 -31.44 -21.13
N GLU A 284 17.43 -30.49 -20.22
CA GLU A 284 18.68 -30.29 -19.47
C GLU A 284 18.37 -29.91 -18.00
N PRO A 285 17.82 -30.84 -17.20
CA PRO A 285 17.31 -30.55 -15.85
C PRO A 285 18.39 -30.02 -14.90
N ASP A 286 19.62 -30.54 -14.99
CA ASP A 286 20.73 -30.12 -14.12
C ASP A 286 21.16 -28.68 -14.44
N GLY A 287 21.32 -28.35 -15.73
CA GLY A 287 21.67 -27.00 -16.18
C GLY A 287 20.58 -25.97 -15.84
N PHE A 288 19.31 -26.35 -15.94
CA PHE A 288 18.19 -25.50 -15.53
C PHE A 288 18.17 -25.27 -14.01
N THR A 289 18.48 -26.30 -13.22
CA THR A 289 18.55 -26.20 -11.75
C THR A 289 19.68 -25.28 -11.31
N ASP A 290 20.84 -25.37 -11.93
CA ASP A 290 21.97 -24.47 -11.68
C ASP A 290 21.62 -23.03 -12.04
N TYR A 291 20.96 -22.81 -13.19
CA TYR A 291 20.46 -21.50 -13.61
C TYR A 291 19.45 -20.93 -12.60
N ASP A 292 18.46 -21.70 -12.18
CA ASP A 292 17.42 -21.23 -11.26
C ASP A 292 18.00 -20.90 -9.87
N THR A 293 18.96 -21.72 -9.42
CA THR A 293 19.71 -21.48 -8.18
C THR A 293 20.50 -20.17 -8.26
N ALA A 294 21.26 -19.96 -9.33
CA ALA A 294 22.04 -18.73 -9.53
C ALA A 294 21.13 -17.50 -9.64
N ARG A 295 20.03 -17.61 -10.40
CA ARG A 295 19.01 -16.56 -10.55
C ARG A 295 18.41 -16.17 -9.19
N THR A 296 18.07 -17.16 -8.37
CA THR A 296 17.52 -16.94 -7.02
C THR A 296 18.56 -16.28 -6.10
N ALA A 297 19.82 -16.72 -6.16
CA ALA A 297 20.91 -16.13 -5.38
C ALA A 297 21.19 -14.67 -5.77
N VAL A 298 21.19 -14.35 -7.07
CA VAL A 298 21.32 -12.96 -7.57
C VAL A 298 20.16 -12.12 -7.06
N LYS A 299 18.92 -12.58 -7.24
CA LYS A 299 17.73 -11.85 -6.78
C LYS A 299 17.79 -11.57 -5.27
N THR A 300 18.17 -12.56 -4.47
CA THR A 300 18.32 -12.41 -3.02
C THR A 300 19.41 -11.39 -2.66
N THR A 301 20.52 -11.43 -3.40
CA THR A 301 21.63 -10.49 -3.21
C THR A 301 21.23 -9.07 -3.57
N GLU A 302 20.51 -8.88 -4.69
CA GLU A 302 19.98 -7.59 -5.12
C GLU A 302 18.96 -7.03 -4.12
N GLU A 303 18.03 -7.85 -3.64
CA GLU A 303 17.07 -7.46 -2.60
C GLU A 303 17.78 -7.00 -1.31
N HIS A 304 18.86 -7.67 -0.92
CA HIS A 304 19.66 -7.28 0.23
C HIS A 304 20.47 -6.00 -0.04
N ALA A 305 21.04 -5.85 -1.24
CA ALA A 305 21.79 -4.67 -1.64
C ALA A 305 20.91 -3.41 -1.68
N VAL A 306 19.67 -3.51 -2.16
CA VAL A 306 18.69 -2.41 -2.14
C VAL A 306 18.43 -1.92 -0.71
N LYS A 307 18.35 -2.84 0.26
CA LYS A 307 18.13 -2.51 1.67
C LYS A 307 19.35 -1.85 2.32
N LEU A 308 20.55 -2.33 2.03
CA LEU A 308 21.78 -1.84 2.67
C LEU A 308 22.36 -0.59 1.98
N TYR A 309 22.14 -0.44 0.68
CA TYR A 309 22.73 0.61 -0.15
C TYR A 309 21.66 1.31 -1.01
N PRO A 310 20.61 1.90 -0.39
CA PRO A 310 19.54 2.51 -1.15
C PRO A 310 20.04 3.78 -1.86
N GLN A 311 19.95 3.81 -3.18
CA GLN A 311 20.03 5.05 -3.94
C GLN A 311 18.61 5.56 -4.22
N VAL A 312 18.08 6.36 -3.30
CA VAL A 312 16.76 6.98 -3.47
C VAL A 312 16.91 8.17 -4.40
N THR A 313 16.39 8.03 -5.63
CA THR A 313 16.22 9.16 -6.55
C THR A 313 14.76 9.57 -6.54
N TYR A 314 14.49 10.81 -6.14
CA TYR A 314 13.15 11.36 -6.22
C TYR A 314 12.85 11.70 -7.69
N SER A 315 11.96 10.94 -8.29
CA SER A 315 11.39 11.30 -9.60
C SER A 315 10.60 12.60 -9.46
N LYS A 316 10.45 13.35 -10.57
CA LYS A 316 9.51 14.49 -10.59
C LYS A 316 8.15 14.02 -10.07
N PRO A 317 7.51 14.74 -9.13
CA PRO A 317 6.20 14.35 -8.61
C PRO A 317 5.25 14.04 -9.77
N ALA A 318 4.61 12.88 -9.73
CA ALA A 318 3.62 12.55 -10.74
C ALA A 318 2.43 13.51 -10.58
N LEU A 319 2.34 14.51 -11.46
CA LEU A 319 1.19 15.41 -11.50
C LEU A 319 -0.05 14.62 -11.91
N ARG A 320 -0.80 14.14 -10.90
CA ARG A 320 -2.12 13.52 -11.05
C ARG A 320 -3.15 14.64 -11.14
N VAL A 321 -3.74 14.77 -12.33
CA VAL A 321 -4.91 15.62 -12.54
C VAL A 321 -6.13 14.72 -12.46
N VAL A 322 -6.92 14.86 -11.39
CA VAL A 322 -8.26 14.25 -11.32
C VAL A 322 -9.26 15.33 -11.69
N PRO A 323 -9.92 15.26 -12.85
CA PRO A 323 -11.00 16.18 -13.16
C PRO A 323 -12.16 15.92 -12.17
N PRO A 324 -12.85 16.96 -11.68
CA PRO A 324 -14.03 16.79 -10.83
C PRO A 324 -15.07 15.93 -11.57
N LYS A 325 -15.75 15.06 -10.81
CA LYS A 325 -16.83 14.21 -11.33
C LYS A 325 -17.85 15.13 -12.00
N ALA A 326 -18.23 14.84 -13.25
CA ALA A 326 -19.29 15.57 -13.91
C ALA A 326 -20.55 15.45 -13.05
N VAL A 327 -21.06 16.59 -12.58
CA VAL A 327 -22.37 16.63 -11.93
C VAL A 327 -23.37 16.25 -13.02
N SER A 328 -24.02 15.10 -12.87
CA SER A 328 -25.15 14.74 -13.72
C SER A 328 -26.22 15.82 -13.52
N ALA A 329 -26.54 16.54 -14.58
CA ALA A 329 -27.70 17.42 -14.64
C ALA A 329 -28.99 16.61 -14.54
#